data_AF-A0A5B7J3V7-F1
#
_entry.id   AF-A0A5B7J3V7-F1
#
_cell.length_a   1.000
_cell.length_b   1.000
_cell.length_c   1.000
_cell.angle_alpha   90.00
_cell.angle_beta   90.00
_cell.angle_gamma   90.00
#
_symmetry.space_group_name_H-M   'P 1'
#
loop_
_entity.id
_entity.type
_entity.pdbx_description
1 polymer ?
#
loop_
_entity_poly.entity_id
_entity_poly.type
_entity_poly.pdbx_seq_one_letter_code
_entity_poly.pdbx_strand_id
1 'polypeptide(L)'
;MKHLRTRSEHGVHRSKLTDQKQFRKGHGLGDALLETVRLMHATLPKLQAGSVKNYWTFKRQFKEFYLDSTVSDTHKLNRLFTSCSEEVQEMIELCMALPANRGLEVALKILDERFGDERMYMNQAREAVMRGPKIWANYTNNKRYSNATCRTNTSAMDGPMDGEKEQTHSAYQGSAQFFDK
;
A
#
# COMPACT_ATOMS: atom_id res chain seq x y z
N MET A 1 -46.67 -11.69 60.53
CA MET A 1 -46.52 -12.79 59.54
C MET A 1 -46.56 -12.18 58.15
N LYS A 2 -45.44 -12.25 57.42
CA LYS A 2 -45.28 -11.68 56.08
C LYS A 2 -45.60 -12.77 55.06
N HIS A 3 -46.66 -12.60 54.28
CA HIS A 3 -46.92 -13.44 53.10
C HIS A 3 -46.58 -12.68 51.82
N LEU A 4 -45.66 -13.27 51.06
CA LEU A 4 -45.27 -12.94 49.71
C LEU A 4 -46.43 -13.16 48.72
N ARG A 5 -46.55 -12.30 47.70
CA ARG A 5 -47.01 -12.66 46.36
C ARG A 5 -46.45 -11.70 45.31
N THR A 6 -45.34 -12.15 44.71
CA THR A 6 -45.04 -12.19 43.27
C THR A 6 -45.63 -11.09 42.38
N ARG A 7 -44.77 -10.14 41.98
CA ARG A 7 -44.95 -9.20 40.87
C ARG A 7 -44.66 -9.91 39.55
N SER A 8 -45.68 -10.01 38.70
CA SER A 8 -45.60 -10.46 37.31
C SER A 8 -45.30 -9.27 36.42
N GLU A 9 -44.18 -9.30 35.69
CA GLU A 9 -43.86 -8.35 34.62
C GLU A 9 -43.72 -9.11 33.30
N HIS A 10 -44.78 -9.07 32.50
CA HIS A 10 -44.78 -9.21 31.05
C HIS A 10 -45.44 -7.91 30.57
N GLY A 11 -44.95 -7.14 29.62
CA GLY A 11 -43.95 -7.25 28.58
C GLY A 11 -44.33 -6.16 27.56
N VAL A 12 -43.69 -6.19 26.39
CA VAL A 12 -44.10 -5.51 25.14
C VAL A 12 -43.47 -4.13 24.86
N HIS A 13 -42.37 -4.23 24.11
CA HIS A 13 -42.05 -3.51 22.88
C HIS A 13 -41.98 -1.98 22.88
N ARG A 14 -40.77 -1.45 22.58
CA ARG A 14 -40.58 -0.61 21.39
C ARG A 14 -39.11 -0.53 20.96
N SER A 15 -38.68 -1.48 20.12
CA SER A 15 -37.46 -1.33 19.31
C SER A 15 -37.66 -0.17 18.34
N LYS A 16 -36.83 0.87 18.45
CA LYS A 16 -36.71 1.90 17.41
C LYS A 16 -35.69 1.40 16.38
N LEU A 17 -36.19 0.68 15.36
CA LEU A 17 -35.48 0.56 14.09
C LEU A 17 -35.60 1.90 13.37
N THR A 18 -34.49 2.63 13.26
CA THR A 18 -34.35 3.73 12.30
C THR A 18 -33.77 3.18 11.00
N ASP A 19 -34.68 2.86 10.10
CA ASP A 19 -34.68 3.24 8.69
C ASP A 19 -33.31 3.25 7.98
N GLN A 20 -32.84 2.05 7.58
CA GLN A 20 -31.86 1.93 6.51
C GLN A 20 -32.62 1.61 5.22
N LYS A 21 -32.89 2.66 4.43
CA LYS A 21 -33.35 2.57 3.04
C LYS A 21 -32.41 1.63 2.27
N GLN A 22 -32.83 0.37 2.10
CA GLN A 22 -32.29 -0.53 1.10
C GLN A 22 -32.68 0.02 -0.26
N PHE A 23 -31.76 0.73 -0.91
CA PHE A 23 -31.83 1.00 -2.35
C PHE A 23 -31.74 -0.35 -3.07
N ARG A 24 -32.88 -1.02 -3.28
CA ARG A 24 -32.96 -2.10 -4.25
C ARG A 24 -32.95 -1.47 -5.63
N LYS A 25 -31.75 -1.26 -6.18
CA LYS A 25 -31.61 -1.09 -7.64
C LYS A 25 -32.16 -2.36 -8.28
N GLY A 26 -33.19 -2.22 -9.12
CA GLY A 26 -33.58 -3.31 -9.99
C GLY A 26 -32.43 -3.52 -10.99
N HIS A 27 -31.66 -4.59 -10.82
CA HIS A 27 -30.64 -4.96 -11.79
C HIS A 27 -31.35 -5.51 -13.02
N GLY A 28 -31.31 -4.76 -14.13
CA GLY A 28 -31.69 -5.33 -15.42
C GLY A 28 -30.71 -6.44 -15.80
N LEU A 29 -31.10 -7.31 -16.74
CA LEU A 29 -30.19 -8.34 -17.28
C LEU A 29 -28.85 -7.73 -17.76
N GLY A 30 -28.88 -6.50 -18.29
CA GLY A 30 -27.68 -5.75 -18.68
C GLY A 30 -26.76 -5.37 -17.52
N ASP A 31 -27.32 -5.03 -16.35
CA ASP A 31 -26.51 -4.69 -15.17
C ASP A 31 -25.83 -5.93 -14.59
N ALA A 32 -26.55 -7.06 -14.54
CA ALA A 32 -26.01 -8.34 -14.09
C ALA A 32 -24.89 -8.86 -15.01
N LEU A 33 -25.06 -8.70 -16.33
CA LEU A 33 -24.02 -9.03 -17.30
C LEU A 33 -22.79 -8.14 -17.12
N LEU A 34 -22.98 -6.83 -16.97
CA LEU A 34 -21.90 -5.87 -16.76
C LEU A 34 -21.14 -6.15 -15.45
N GLU A 35 -21.86 -6.50 -14.39
CA GLU A 35 -21.30 -6.92 -13.10
C GLU A 35 -20.45 -8.18 -13.25
N THR A 36 -20.94 -9.18 -13.98
CA THR A 36 -20.20 -10.42 -14.27
C THR A 36 -18.91 -10.13 -15.03
N VAL A 37 -18.97 -9.30 -16.08
CA VAL A 37 -17.79 -8.89 -16.86
C VAL A 37 -16.78 -8.16 -15.97
N ARG A 38 -17.24 -7.25 -15.11
CA ARG A 38 -16.37 -6.54 -14.15
C ARG A 38 -15.67 -7.49 -13.20
N LEU A 39 -16.39 -8.47 -12.64
CA LEU A 39 -15.84 -9.47 -11.73
C LEU A 39 -14.78 -10.36 -12.40
N MET A 40 -15.00 -10.76 -13.66
CA MET A 40 -14.02 -11.55 -14.41
C MET A 40 -12.71 -10.80 -14.64
N HIS A 41 -12.80 -9.49 -14.90
CA HIS A 41 -11.62 -8.64 -15.09
C HIS A 41 -11.08 -8.02 -13.79
N ALA A 42 -11.72 -8.26 -12.65
CA ALA A 42 -11.30 -7.71 -11.36
C ALA A 42 -10.00 -8.37 -10.88
N THR A 43 -8.89 -7.67 -11.08
CA THR A 43 -7.59 -8.06 -10.54
C THR A 43 -7.44 -7.50 -9.12
N LEU A 44 -7.44 -8.39 -8.14
CA LEU A 44 -7.11 -8.03 -6.77
C LEU A 44 -5.58 -8.10 -6.59
N PRO A 45 -4.96 -7.09 -5.95
CA PRO A 45 -3.57 -7.15 -5.60
C PRO A 45 -3.37 -8.28 -4.59
N LYS A 46 -2.27 -9.02 -4.72
CA LYS A 46 -1.95 -10.08 -3.75
C LYS A 46 -1.67 -9.44 -2.40
N LEU A 47 -2.46 -9.81 -1.38
CA LEU A 47 -2.29 -9.29 -0.03
C LEU A 47 -1.08 -9.99 0.62
N GLN A 48 -0.01 -9.23 0.85
CA GLN A 48 1.18 -9.70 1.55
C GLN A 48 1.15 -9.27 3.02
N ALA A 49 1.70 -10.12 3.89
CA ALA A 49 1.89 -9.77 5.29
C ALA A 49 2.82 -8.54 5.44
N GLY A 50 2.58 -7.75 6.49
CA GLY A 50 3.42 -6.62 6.89
C GLY A 50 3.22 -5.31 6.12
N SER A 51 2.42 -5.26 5.05
CA SER A 51 2.18 -4.03 4.29
C SER A 51 0.78 -3.46 4.48
N VAL A 52 0.68 -2.46 5.35
CA VAL A 52 -0.58 -1.74 5.63
C VAL A 52 -1.12 -1.04 4.38
N LYS A 53 -0.27 -0.37 3.59
CA LYS A 53 -0.70 0.22 2.31
C LYS A 53 -1.34 -0.81 1.36
N ASN A 54 -0.76 -2.01 1.26
CA ASN A 54 -1.29 -3.06 0.40
C ASN A 54 -2.65 -3.54 0.91
N TYR A 55 -2.80 -3.68 2.24
CA TYR A 55 -4.07 -4.03 2.86
C TYR A 55 -5.18 -3.02 2.55
N TRP A 56 -4.96 -1.72 2.74
CA TRP A 56 -5.99 -0.72 2.47
C TRP A 56 -6.39 -0.65 0.98
N THR A 57 -5.42 -0.84 0.09
CA THR A 57 -5.68 -0.90 -1.36
C THR A 57 -6.51 -2.13 -1.71
N PHE A 58 -6.11 -3.29 -1.19
CA PHE A 58 -6.82 -4.55 -1.33
C PHE A 58 -8.25 -4.46 -0.78
N LYS A 59 -8.42 -3.97 0.45
CA LYS A 59 -9.72 -3.84 1.12
C LYS A 59 -10.69 -2.99 0.32
N ARG A 60 -10.23 -1.86 -0.22
CA ARG A 60 -11.05 -0.98 -1.07
C ARG A 60 -11.52 -1.70 -2.34
N GLN A 61 -10.61 -2.35 -3.05
CA GLN A 61 -10.94 -3.06 -4.30
C GLN A 61 -11.81 -4.29 -4.03
N PHE A 62 -11.53 -5.03 -2.96
CA PHE A 62 -12.34 -6.17 -2.55
C PHE A 62 -13.77 -5.74 -2.21
N LYS A 63 -13.93 -4.59 -1.53
CA LYS A 63 -15.24 -4.03 -1.25
C LYS A 63 -16.00 -3.68 -2.54
N GLU A 64 -15.36 -2.92 -3.42
CA GLU A 64 -15.94 -2.43 -4.68
C GLU A 64 -16.36 -3.56 -5.62
N PHE A 65 -15.54 -4.61 -5.72
CA PHE A 65 -15.81 -5.72 -6.64
C PHE A 65 -16.67 -6.82 -6.02
N TYR A 66 -16.44 -7.17 -4.74
CA TYR A 66 -17.00 -8.38 -4.15
C TYR A 66 -18.00 -8.11 -3.03
N LEU A 67 -17.75 -7.18 -2.11
CA LEU A 67 -18.70 -6.95 -1.01
C LEU A 67 -19.99 -6.31 -1.49
N ASP A 68 -19.88 -5.31 -2.35
CA ASP A 68 -21.02 -4.56 -2.89
C ASP A 68 -21.72 -5.29 -4.07
N SER A 69 -21.19 -6.45 -4.51
CA SER A 69 -21.77 -7.26 -5.59
C SER A 69 -22.75 -8.32 -5.08
N THR A 70 -23.62 -8.78 -5.99
CA THR A 70 -24.64 -9.82 -5.74
C THR A 70 -24.07 -11.24 -5.74
N VAL A 71 -22.74 -11.38 -5.77
CA VAL A 71 -22.03 -12.65 -5.78
C VAL A 71 -22.29 -13.42 -4.48
N SER A 72 -22.23 -14.75 -4.51
CA SER A 72 -22.40 -15.57 -3.31
C SER A 72 -21.26 -15.39 -2.31
N ASP A 73 -21.58 -15.42 -1.01
CA ASP A 73 -20.57 -15.29 0.06
C ASP A 73 -19.48 -16.36 -0.05
N THR A 74 -19.82 -17.56 -0.52
CA THR A 74 -18.85 -18.63 -0.79
C THR A 74 -17.82 -18.23 -1.83
N HIS A 75 -18.24 -17.55 -2.90
CA HIS A 75 -17.32 -17.09 -3.94
C HIS A 75 -16.49 -15.90 -3.44
N LYS A 76 -17.09 -14.99 -2.66
CA LYS A 76 -16.36 -13.89 -2.01
C LYS A 76 -15.27 -14.42 -1.09
N LEU A 77 -15.58 -15.42 -0.27
CA LEU A 77 -14.63 -16.04 0.67
C LEU A 77 -13.50 -16.78 -0.06
N ASN A 78 -13.80 -17.57 -1.08
CA ASN A 78 -12.78 -18.22 -1.91
C ASN A 78 -11.89 -17.19 -2.62
N ARG A 79 -12.47 -16.09 -3.12
CA ARG A 79 -11.69 -15.04 -3.77
C ARG A 79 -10.80 -14.30 -2.78
N LEU A 80 -11.28 -14.04 -1.56
CA LEU A 80 -10.50 -13.48 -0.47
C LEU A 80 -9.27 -14.37 -0.21
N PHE A 81 -9.49 -15.66 0.02
CA PHE A 81 -8.44 -16.64 0.31
C PHE A 81 -7.39 -16.73 -0.80
N THR A 82 -7.82 -16.88 -2.06
CA THR A 82 -6.90 -17.01 -3.20
C THR A 82 -6.10 -15.73 -3.50
N SER A 83 -6.59 -14.57 -3.06
CA SER A 83 -5.90 -13.29 -3.23
C SER A 83 -4.88 -12.99 -2.12
N CYS A 84 -4.81 -13.82 -1.08
CA CYS A 84 -3.86 -13.70 0.01
C CYS A 84 -2.52 -14.39 -0.31
N SER A 85 -1.43 -13.92 0.32
CA SER A 85 -0.18 -14.69 0.40
C SER A 85 -0.33 -15.87 1.36
N GLU A 86 0.55 -16.86 1.25
CA GLU A 86 0.53 -18.09 2.06
C GLU A 86 0.44 -17.79 3.58
N GLU A 87 1.29 -16.90 4.09
CA GLU A 87 1.24 -16.45 5.50
C GLU A 87 -0.13 -15.86 5.90
N VAL A 88 -0.79 -15.15 4.99
CA VAL A 88 -2.11 -14.57 5.25
C VAL A 88 -3.21 -15.61 5.12
N GLN A 89 -3.05 -16.58 4.21
CA GLN A 89 -3.94 -17.72 4.05
C GLN A 89 -3.98 -18.57 5.31
N GLU A 90 -2.83 -18.88 5.90
CA GLU A 90 -2.73 -19.62 7.18
C GLU A 90 -3.54 -18.96 8.30
N MET A 91 -3.55 -17.61 8.38
CA MET A 91 -4.32 -16.88 9.39
C MET A 91 -5.84 -17.00 9.21
N ILE A 92 -6.32 -17.14 7.98
CA ILE A 92 -7.75 -17.16 7.67
C ILE A 92 -8.25 -18.56 7.24
N GLU A 93 -7.38 -19.56 7.21
CA GLU A 93 -7.69 -20.92 6.76
C GLU A 93 -8.86 -21.51 7.55
N LEU A 94 -8.87 -21.33 8.87
CA LEU A 94 -9.95 -21.79 9.73
C LEU A 94 -11.29 -21.13 9.41
N CYS A 95 -11.30 -19.96 8.77
CA CYS A 95 -12.52 -19.29 8.33
C CYS A 95 -13.17 -19.99 7.13
N MET A 96 -12.41 -20.76 6.35
CA MET A 96 -12.92 -21.55 5.23
C MET A 96 -13.77 -22.74 5.70
N ALA A 97 -13.55 -23.22 6.93
CA ALA A 97 -14.32 -24.30 7.53
C ALA A 97 -15.68 -23.83 8.10
N LEU A 98 -15.89 -22.52 8.22
CA LEU A 98 -17.14 -21.93 8.72
C LEU A 98 -18.17 -21.79 7.58
N PRO A 99 -19.47 -21.65 7.92
CA PRO A 99 -20.48 -21.25 6.93
C PRO A 99 -20.05 -19.96 6.24
N ALA A 100 -20.14 -19.91 4.90
CA ALA A 100 -19.49 -18.88 4.09
C ALA A 100 -19.77 -17.43 4.51
N ASN A 101 -21.01 -17.13 4.92
CA ASN A 101 -21.38 -15.81 5.43
C ASN A 101 -20.57 -15.42 6.69
N ARG A 102 -20.52 -16.33 7.67
CA ARG A 102 -19.76 -16.14 8.92
C ARG A 102 -18.25 -16.22 8.68
N GLY A 103 -17.81 -17.13 7.82
CA GLY A 103 -16.40 -17.28 7.44
C GLY A 103 -15.85 -16.01 6.81
N LEU A 104 -16.60 -15.40 5.89
CA LEU A 104 -16.24 -14.13 5.26
C LEU A 104 -16.14 -12.99 6.28
N GLU A 105 -17.13 -12.85 7.16
CA GLU A 105 -17.14 -11.82 8.20
C GLU A 105 -15.94 -11.96 9.14
N VAL A 106 -15.68 -13.17 9.64
CA VAL A 106 -14.58 -13.45 10.55
C VAL A 106 -13.24 -13.25 9.86
N ALA A 107 -13.07 -13.69 8.62
CA ALA A 107 -11.84 -13.49 7.86
C ALA A 107 -11.54 -11.99 7.67
N LEU A 108 -12.54 -11.19 7.29
CA LEU A 108 -12.37 -9.74 7.15
C LEU A 108 -11.99 -9.08 8.48
N LYS A 109 -12.61 -9.52 9.59
CA LYS A 109 -12.29 -9.03 10.92
C LYS A 109 -10.85 -9.34 11.34
N ILE A 110 -10.38 -10.56 11.12
CA ILE A 110 -8.98 -10.94 11.40
C ILE A 110 -8.03 -10.06 10.59
N LEU A 111 -8.31 -9.86 9.30
CA LEU A 111 -7.48 -9.00 8.46
C LEU A 111 -7.50 -7.53 8.91
N ASP A 112 -8.65 -7.04 9.37
CA ASP A 112 -8.79 -5.69 9.92
C ASP A 112 -8.00 -5.52 11.22
N GLU A 113 -8.05 -6.48 12.13
CA GLU A 113 -7.30 -6.44 13.38
C GLU A 113 -5.79 -6.48 13.15
N ARG A 114 -5.33 -7.21 12.13
CA ARG A 114 -3.90 -7.40 11.84
C ARG A 114 -3.30 -6.28 10.99
N PHE A 115 -4.04 -5.77 10.02
CA PHE A 115 -3.51 -4.86 8.99
C PHE A 115 -4.29 -3.53 8.88
N GLY A 116 -5.45 -3.44 9.51
CA GLY A 116 -6.37 -2.30 9.43
C GLY A 116 -6.08 -1.18 10.44
N ASP A 117 -4.90 -1.13 11.07
CA ASP A 117 -4.53 0.00 11.91
C ASP A 117 -4.44 1.28 11.07
N GLU A 118 -5.47 2.12 11.18
CA GLU A 118 -5.58 3.39 10.48
C GLU A 118 -4.46 4.36 10.88
N ARG A 119 -3.99 4.33 12.13
CA ARG A 119 -2.89 5.20 12.57
C ARG A 119 -1.60 4.82 11.85
N MET A 120 -1.34 3.53 11.72
CA MET A 120 -0.17 3.03 11.00
C MET A 120 -0.24 3.40 9.50
N TYR A 121 -1.43 3.34 8.90
CA TYR A 121 -1.65 3.79 7.52
C TYR A 121 -1.38 5.29 7.34
N MET A 122 -1.98 6.14 8.18
CA MET A 122 -1.82 7.59 8.11
C MET A 122 -0.38 8.02 8.35
N ASN A 123 0.31 7.35 9.28
CA ASN A 123 1.75 7.56 9.50
C ASN A 123 2.56 7.18 8.26
N GLN A 124 2.29 6.04 7.64
CA GLN A 124 2.99 5.61 6.42
C GLN A 124 2.74 6.57 5.25
N ALA A 125 1.50 7.06 5.11
CA ALA A 125 1.14 8.05 4.09
C ALA A 125 1.85 9.39 4.34
N ARG A 126 1.88 9.86 5.59
CA ARG A 126 2.60 11.07 6.01
C ARG A 126 4.08 10.98 5.68
N GLU A 127 4.74 9.88 6.06
CA GLU A 127 6.17 9.65 5.75
C GLU A 127 6.45 9.53 4.24
N ALA A 128 5.48 9.08 3.44
CA ALA A 128 5.61 9.07 1.97
C ALA A 128 5.53 10.49 1.38
N VAL A 129 4.65 11.34 1.91
CA VAL A 129 4.55 12.76 1.49
C VAL A 129 5.81 13.51 1.90
N MET A 130 6.31 13.31 3.13
CA MET A 130 7.50 14.02 3.64
C MET A 130 8.78 13.63 2.89
N ARG A 131 8.92 12.37 2.46
CA ARG A 131 10.08 11.93 1.65
C ARG A 131 10.10 12.49 0.23
N GLY A 132 8.96 12.93 -0.29
CA GLY A 132 8.82 13.45 -1.64
C GLY A 132 8.99 12.40 -2.75
N PRO A 133 8.75 12.77 -4.02
CA PRO A 133 8.94 11.89 -5.16
C PRO A 133 10.41 11.47 -5.28
N LYS A 134 10.66 10.17 -5.47
CA LYS A 134 12.01 9.69 -5.76
C LYS A 134 12.42 10.13 -7.16
N ILE A 135 13.11 11.26 -7.27
CA ILE A 135 13.80 11.67 -8.49
C ILE A 135 14.95 10.68 -8.73
N TRP A 136 14.76 9.81 -9.71
CA TRP A 136 15.78 8.87 -10.15
C TRP A 136 16.88 9.66 -10.87
N ALA A 137 18.11 9.56 -10.38
CA ALA A 137 19.26 10.21 -10.99
C ALA A 137 19.61 9.51 -12.32
N ASN A 138 19.01 9.96 -13.41
CA ASN A 138 19.48 9.65 -14.77
C ASN A 138 19.43 10.90 -15.65
N TYR A 139 20.02 11.99 -15.13
CA TYR A 139 20.24 13.24 -15.85
C TYR A 139 21.73 13.57 -15.88
N THR A 140 22.55 12.66 -16.39
CA THR A 140 23.91 12.99 -16.85
C THR A 140 24.14 12.33 -18.21
N ASN A 141 23.33 12.70 -19.19
CA ASN A 141 23.72 12.58 -20.59
C ASN A 141 23.42 13.91 -21.27
N ASN A 142 24.28 14.90 -20.98
CA ASN A 142 24.20 16.23 -21.54
C ASN A 142 24.64 16.17 -23.02
N LYS A 143 23.75 15.68 -23.89
CA LYS A 143 23.85 15.93 -25.33
C LYS A 143 23.37 17.36 -25.58
N ARG A 144 24.36 18.24 -25.82
CA ARG A 144 24.31 19.44 -26.67
C ARG A 144 22.94 20.09 -26.86
N TYR A 145 22.75 21.22 -26.20
CA TYR A 145 22.22 22.40 -26.89
C TYR A 145 23.36 23.41 -27.06
N SER A 146 24.06 23.33 -28.20
CA SER A 146 24.43 24.56 -28.91
C SER A 146 23.08 25.18 -29.35
N ASN A 147 22.82 26.50 -29.36
CA ASN A 147 23.61 27.59 -29.89
C ASN A 147 23.00 28.89 -29.34
N ALA A 148 23.81 29.79 -28.79
CA ALA A 148 23.50 31.22 -28.73
C ALA A 148 24.80 31.99 -28.98
N THR A 149 24.92 32.48 -30.20
CA THR A 149 26.03 33.30 -30.69
C THR A 149 25.86 34.72 -30.18
N CYS A 150 26.85 35.25 -29.45
CA CYS A 150 27.13 36.68 -29.42
C CYS A 150 28.64 36.86 -29.64
N ARG A 151 29.00 37.20 -30.88
CA ARG A 151 30.30 37.78 -31.23
C ARG A 151 30.33 39.23 -30.74
N THR A 152 31.44 39.64 -30.14
CA THR A 152 32.17 40.85 -30.57
C THR A 152 33.65 40.68 -30.21
N ASN A 153 34.51 40.78 -31.23
CA ASN A 153 35.96 40.81 -31.14
C ASN A 153 36.46 42.22 -30.78
N THR A 154 37.79 42.31 -30.57
CA THR A 154 38.68 43.50 -30.43
C THR A 154 38.95 43.85 -28.95
N SER A 155 40.16 44.15 -28.49
CA SER A 155 41.47 44.48 -29.09
C SER A 155 42.57 44.26 -28.03
N ALA A 156 43.81 44.12 -28.50
CA ALA A 156 45.10 44.00 -27.80
C ALA A 156 45.34 44.99 -26.64
N MET A 157 46.18 44.60 -25.66
CA MET A 157 47.51 45.21 -25.37
C MET A 157 48.28 44.43 -24.27
N ASP A 158 49.51 44.04 -24.61
CA ASP A 158 50.79 44.07 -23.87
C ASP A 158 50.97 43.56 -22.42
N GLY A 159 51.98 42.66 -22.25
CA GLY A 159 52.92 42.72 -21.12
C GLY A 159 53.29 41.38 -20.42
N PRO A 160 54.55 40.90 -20.50
CA PRO A 160 55.07 39.71 -19.79
C PRO A 160 55.83 40.08 -18.51
N MET A 161 55.99 39.16 -17.54
CA MET A 161 57.05 39.20 -16.52
C MET A 161 57.22 37.82 -15.84
N ASP A 162 58.48 37.46 -15.67
CA ASP A 162 59.05 36.14 -15.42
C ASP A 162 59.17 35.77 -13.92
N GLY A 163 59.57 34.52 -13.65
CA GLY A 163 60.11 34.04 -12.37
C GLY A 163 59.76 32.57 -12.10
N GLU A 164 60.62 31.59 -12.41
CA GLU A 164 61.61 30.97 -11.49
C GLU A 164 60.93 30.24 -10.30
N LYS A 165 61.17 28.96 -9.93
CA LYS A 165 62.31 28.03 -10.08
C LYS A 165 61.91 26.61 -9.61
N GLU A 166 62.64 25.62 -10.13
CA GLU A 166 63.16 24.37 -9.51
C GLU A 166 62.19 23.36 -8.84
N GLN A 167 62.00 22.13 -9.36
CA GLN A 167 62.89 20.95 -9.29
C GLN A 167 63.48 20.68 -7.90
N THR A 168 63.08 19.57 -7.24
CA THR A 168 63.93 18.37 -7.02
C THR A 168 63.42 17.44 -5.90
N HIS A 169 63.38 16.15 -6.24
CA HIS A 169 63.85 14.96 -5.51
C HIS A 169 63.33 14.53 -4.11
N SER A 170 63.21 13.20 -4.02
CA SER A 170 63.57 12.30 -2.90
C SER A 170 62.38 11.50 -2.37
N ALA A 171 62.13 10.28 -2.83
CA ALA A 171 62.82 9.05 -2.41
C ALA A 171 62.87 8.89 -0.88
N TYR A 172 62.05 7.97 -0.35
CA TYR A 172 62.38 7.17 0.83
C TYR A 172 61.86 5.74 0.62
N GLN A 173 62.82 4.83 0.45
CA GLN A 173 62.69 3.38 0.56
C GLN A 173 62.80 2.96 2.03
N GLY A 174 62.30 1.77 2.32
CA GLY A 174 62.82 0.87 3.36
C GLY A 174 61.86 0.66 4.53
N SER A 175 61.76 -0.50 5.16
CA SER A 175 62.26 -1.87 4.93
C SER A 175 61.91 -2.67 6.20
N ALA A 176 62.08 -4.00 6.13
CA ALA A 176 62.04 -5.00 7.22
C ALA A 176 60.64 -5.49 7.62
N GLN A 177 60.25 -6.76 7.40
CA GLN A 177 60.82 -8.06 7.81
C GLN A 177 60.71 -8.36 9.32
N PHE A 178 60.52 -9.67 9.60
CA PHE A 178 60.55 -10.43 10.86
C PHE A 178 59.22 -10.60 11.61
N PHE A 179 58.61 -11.81 11.56
CA PHE A 179 58.77 -13.04 12.41
C PHE A 179 58.05 -12.87 13.76
N ASP A 180 57.46 -13.83 14.46
CA ASP A 180 57.40 -15.31 14.60
C ASP A 180 56.09 -15.49 15.44
N LYS A 181 55.31 -16.58 15.50
CA LYS A 181 55.60 -18.00 15.69
C LYS A 181 54.25 -18.74 15.61
#